data_AF-A0A959NAY5-F1
#
_entry.id   AF-A0A959NAY5-F1
#
_cell.length_a   1.000
_cell.length_b   1.000
_cell.length_c   1.000
_cell.angle_alpha   90.00
_cell.angle_beta   90.00
_cell.angle_gamma   90.00
#
_symmetry.space_group_name_H-M   'P 1'
#
loop_
_entity.id
_entity.type
_entity.pdbx_description
1 polymer ?
#
loop_
_entity_poly.entity_id
_entity_poly.type
_entity_poly.pdbx_seq_one_letter_code
_entity_poly.pdbx_strand_id
1 'polypeptide(L)' 'DNTIRLDEQHIFNLSLSKTVYLGHENDYALYLSLSYQMINNLSNSYWYDYKANSFNMGIDFQF' A
#
# COMPACT_ATOMS: atom_id res chain seq x y z
N ASP A 1 11.93 -36.57 -4.66
CA ASP A 1 10.72 -36.06 -4.00
C ASP A 1 10.26 -34.75 -4.62
N ASN A 2 9.14 -34.79 -5.35
CA ASN A 2 8.43 -33.60 -5.80
C ASN A 2 7.46 -33.20 -4.69
N THR A 3 7.94 -32.44 -3.70
CA THR A 3 7.03 -31.78 -2.75
C THR A 3 6.28 -30.71 -3.51
N ILE A 4 4.97 -30.90 -3.69
CA ILE A 4 4.07 -29.90 -4.27
C ILE A 4 4.24 -28.60 -3.47
N ARG A 5 4.56 -27.50 -4.16
CA ARG A 5 4.67 -26.16 -3.56
C ARG A 5 3.27 -25.72 -3.11
N LEU A 6 3.08 -25.62 -1.81
CA LEU A 6 1.88 -25.02 -1.20
C LEU A 6 2.28 -23.62 -0.73
N ASP A 7 2.12 -22.66 -1.63
CA ASP A 7 2.32 -21.26 -1.31
C ASP A 7 0.97 -20.60 -1.10
N GLU A 8 0.82 -19.87 0.01
CA GLU A 8 -0.36 -19.09 0.32
C GLU A 8 0.05 -17.64 0.57
N GLN A 9 -0.61 -16.71 -0.11
CA GLN A 9 -0.34 -15.29 0.04
C GLN A 9 -1.63 -14.55 0.38
N HIS A 10 -1.57 -13.79 1.48
CA HIS A 10 -2.62 -12.84 1.85
C HIS A 10 -2.07 -11.43 1.79
N ILE A 11 -2.74 -10.57 1.01
CA ILE A 11 -2.43 -9.15 0.95
C ILE A 11 -3.64 -8.38 1.48
N PHE A 12 -3.41 -7.52 2.47
CA PHE A 12 -4.37 -6.53 2.94
C PHE A 12 -3.87 -5.14 2.54
N ASN A 13 -4.73 -4.36 1.90
CA ASN A 13 -4.43 -2.97 1.51
C ASN A 13 -5.48 -2.03 2.11
N LEU A 14 -5.04 -0.92 2.67
CA LEU A 14 -5.87 0.17 3.14
C LEU A 14 -5.34 1.48 2.57
N SER A 15 -6.19 2.23 1.87
CA SER A 15 -5.84 3.54 1.30
C SER A 15 -6.82 4.60 1.74
N LEU A 16 -6.30 5.74 2.19
CA LEU A 16 -7.03 6.96 2.50
C LEU A 16 -6.49 8.09 1.62
N SER A 17 -7.39 8.86 1.02
CA SER A 17 -7.02 10.04 0.26
C SER A 17 -7.95 11.21 0.59
N LYS A 18 -7.40 12.41 0.62
CA LYS A 18 -8.15 13.65 0.82
C LYS A 18 -7.59 14.73 -0.09
N THR A 19 -8.47 15.38 -0.84
CA THR A 19 -8.15 16.60 -1.56
C THR A 19 -8.63 17.79 -0.75
N VAL A 20 -7.78 18.79 -0.60
CA VAL A 20 -8.08 20.07 0.00
C VAL A 20 -7.93 21.13 -1.07
N TYR A 21 -9.03 21.76 -1.46
CA TYR A 21 -9.02 22.91 -2.36
C TYR A 21 -8.62 24.17 -1.60
N LEU A 22 -7.77 24.98 -2.20
CA LEU A 22 -7.19 26.19 -1.64
C LEU A 22 -7.42 27.36 -2.61
N GLY A 23 -7.53 28.58 -2.09
CA GLY A 23 -7.80 29.78 -2.88
C GLY A 23 -9.28 30.17 -2.92
N HIS A 24 -9.57 31.33 -3.53
CA HIS A 24 -10.93 31.87 -3.61
C HIS A 24 -11.76 31.15 -4.69
N GLU A 25 -11.12 30.71 -5.77
CA GLU A 25 -11.75 30.00 -6.90
C GLU A 25 -11.40 28.51 -6.95
N ASN A 26 -10.77 27.97 -5.90
CA ASN A 26 -10.20 26.60 -5.87
C ASN A 26 -9.10 26.36 -6.91
N ASP A 27 -8.35 27.41 -7.29
CA ASP A 27 -7.26 27.35 -8.28
C ASP A 27 -6.12 26.43 -7.87
N TYR A 28 -6.02 26.10 -6.58
CA TYR A 28 -4.98 25.26 -6.02
C TYR A 28 -5.59 24.05 -5.34
N ALA A 29 -4.96 22.89 -5.49
CA ALA A 29 -5.38 21.67 -4.81
C ALA A 29 -4.20 20.99 -4.11
N LEU A 30 -4.40 20.66 -2.84
CA LEU A 30 -3.50 19.82 -2.05
C LEU A 30 -4.08 18.41 -1.95
N TYR A 31 -3.39 17.44 -2.52
CA TYR A 31 -3.74 16.03 -2.44
C TYR A 31 -2.91 15.36 -1.36
N LEU A 32 -3.59 14.78 -0.37
CA LEU A 32 -2.99 14.00 0.70
C LEU A 32 -3.41 12.54 0.50
N SER A 33 -2.45 11.63 0.49
CA SER A 33 -2.71 10.18 0.42
C SER A 33 -1.93 9.43 1.49
N LEU A 34 -2.52 8.35 1.96
CA LEU A 34 -1.95 7.45 2.95
C LEU A 34 -2.35 6.04 2.58
N SER A 35 -1.35 5.18 2.38
CA SER A 35 -1.54 3.80 1.97
C SER A 35 -0.79 2.88 2.93
N TYR A 36 -1.47 1.85 3.40
CA TYR A 36 -0.92 0.79 4.23
C TYR A 36 -1.12 -0.54 3.51
N GLN A 37 -0.08 -1.37 3.52
CA GLN A 37 -0.14 -2.72 2.99
C GLN A 37 0.48 -3.69 3.98
N MET A 38 -0.20 -4.82 4.16
CA MET A 38 0.33 -5.98 4.87
C MET A 38 0.34 -7.17 3.90
N ILE A 39 1.48 -7.84 3.80
CA ILE A 39 1.66 -9.09 3.07
C ILE A 39 2.02 -10.17 4.08
N ASN A 40 1.29 -11.28 4.05
CA ASN A 40 1.62 -12.51 4.75
C ASN A 40 1.78 -13.61 3.70
N ASN A 41 3.03 -14.03 3.46
CA ASN A 41 3.38 -15.05 2.49
C ASN A 41 3.88 -16.29 3.22
N LEU A 42 3.13 -17.38 3.14
CA LEU A 42 3.50 -18.68 3.67
C LEU A 42 4.01 -19.54 2.51
N SER A 43 5.24 -20.04 2.63
CA SER A 43 5.86 -20.91 1.63
C SER A 43 6.72 -21.97 2.32
N ASN A 44 6.84 -23.13 1.70
CA ASN A 44 7.78 -24.18 2.15
C ASN A 44 9.26 -23.83 1.86
N SER A 45 9.53 -22.68 1.25
CA SER A 45 10.89 -22.16 1.04
C SER A 45 11.18 -21.02 2.01
N TYR A 46 12.27 -21.14 2.78
CA TYR A 46 12.69 -20.15 3.78
C TYR A 46 12.79 -18.72 3.23
N TRP A 47 13.27 -18.56 1.99
CA TRP A 47 13.42 -17.25 1.36
C TRP A 47 12.10 -16.57 1.00
N TYR A 48 11.01 -17.35 0.97
CA TYR A 48 9.68 -16.88 0.59
C TYR A 48 8.66 -17.03 1.72
N ASP A 49 9.05 -17.44 2.93
CA ASP A 49 8.20 -17.38 4.12
C ASP A 49 8.44 -16.05 4.84
N TYR A 50 7.55 -15.08 4.65
CA TYR A 50 7.74 -13.73 5.20
C TYR A 50 6.44 -12.98 5.48
N LYS A 51 6.55 -12.02 6.42
CA LYS A 51 5.54 -11.00 6.68
C LYS A 51 6.15 -9.64 6.42
N ALA A 52 5.50 -8.84 5.58
CA ALA A 52 5.94 -7.50 5.25
C ALA A 52 4.82 -6.50 5.53
N ASN A 53 5.17 -5.34 6.08
CA ASN A 53 4.27 -4.21 6.23
C ASN A 53 4.91 -3.01 5.54
N SER A 54 4.13 -2.27 4.77
CA SER A 54 4.58 -1.03 4.16
C SER A 54 3.55 0.08 4.41
N PHE A 55 4.08 1.28 4.57
CA PHE A 55 3.30 2.48 4.78
C PHE A 55 3.85 3.56 3.85
N ASN A 56 2.96 4.20 3.11
CA ASN A 56 3.30 5.23 2.16
C ASN A 56 2.41 6.45 2.42
N MET A 57 3.01 7.64 2.40
CA MET A 57 2.31 8.91 2.42
C MET A 57 2.64 9.66 1.14
N GLY A 58 1.61 10.17 0.48
CA GLY A 58 1.74 11.07 -0.65
C GLY A 58 1.24 12.46 -0.29
N ILE A 59 1.99 13.47 -0.72
CA ILE A 59 1.56 14.85 -0.73
C ILE A 59 1.85 15.36 -2.14
N ASP A 60 0.81 15.83 -2.82
CA ASP A 60 0.91 16.41 -4.16
C ASP A 60 0.19 17.77 -4.16
N PHE A 61 0.75 18.72 -4.90
CA PHE A 61 0.24 20.08 -4.98
C PHE A 61 0.05 20.46 -6.45
N GLN A 62 -1.17 20.85 -6.78
CA GLN A 62 -1.54 21.32 -8.11
C GLN A 62 -1.76 22.84 -8.09
N PHE A 63 -1.16 23.53 -9.05
CA PHE A 63 -1.28 24.96 -9.34
C PHE A 63 -1.73 25.18 -10.79
#